data_AF-A0A538F0V3-F1
#
_entry.id   AF-A0A538F0V3-F1
#
_cell.length_a   1.000
_cell.length_b   1.000
_cell.length_c   1.000
_cell.angle_alpha   90.00
_cell.angle_beta   90.00
_cell.angle_gamma   90.00
#
_symmetry.space_group_name_H-M   'P 1'
#
loop_
_entity.id
_entity.type
_entity.pdbx_description
1 polymer ?
#
loop_
_entity_poly.entity_id
_entity_poly.type
_entity_poly.pdbx_seq_one_letter_code
_entity_poly.pdbx_strand_id
1 'polypeptide(L)'
;MGRRLPALFAAAVGVLTIAAGSGAAAGNSNGNKLSTIDHVVVIYEENHSFDNLYGGWERVRGLGDADAAHTTQLGQTGPTTFAPFECLYMDDVNLQAQSAANPTAPLTDTCDNTTGGSFPSHFTNAPFRIDDYLGPDDTTCPPNPLQGFARPNGWLKGSGAPGGCTRDIVHRFYEEQFQLNGGQQNRYVVQSDAGGLVMGTYDTTALPIYHYLHESGHPKYAILDNFFQSAFGGSFLNHQWLIAAASPICNAANNCPANATHSVLDRNGSATASSPPAAQRPPGMGPLYLSPDTGLVNGPLTQACGLATTRPGLACGDFGVNTMQPTYQPSGLFGAKLPPQTQPTIGDRMTGGSVDWAWYSGGWSNANG
;
A
#
# COMPACT_ATOMS: atom_id res chain seq x y z
N MET A 1 20.27 -75.60 23.63
CA MET A 1 20.58 -75.42 22.19
C MET A 1 19.98 -74.08 21.79
N GLY A 2 20.78 -73.13 21.29
CA GLY A 2 20.31 -71.85 20.72
C GLY A 2 20.23 -70.64 21.67
N ARG A 3 21.37 -69.99 21.95
CA ARG A 3 21.47 -68.61 22.46
C ARG A 3 20.98 -67.61 21.39
N ARG A 4 20.37 -66.49 21.78
CA ARG A 4 20.76 -65.11 21.38
C ARG A 4 19.95 -64.03 22.13
N LEU A 5 20.62 -62.90 22.32
CA LEU A 5 20.48 -61.86 23.34
C LEU A 5 19.24 -60.96 23.21
N PRO A 6 18.81 -60.28 24.31
CA PRO A 6 17.92 -59.13 24.22
C PRO A 6 18.73 -57.86 23.91
N ALA A 7 18.40 -57.17 22.83
CA ALA A 7 18.93 -55.84 22.53
C ALA A 7 18.08 -54.78 23.24
N LEU A 8 18.66 -54.14 24.26
CA LEU A 8 18.16 -52.88 24.82
C LEU A 8 18.26 -51.79 23.75
N PHE A 9 17.14 -51.19 23.38
CA PHE A 9 17.13 -49.89 22.70
C PHE A 9 16.84 -48.80 23.75
N ALA A 10 17.88 -48.09 24.14
CA ALA A 10 17.76 -46.83 24.87
C ALA A 10 17.26 -45.75 23.89
N ALA A 11 16.10 -45.16 24.18
CA ALA A 11 15.61 -43.99 23.48
C ALA A 11 16.37 -42.75 24.00
N ALA A 12 17.38 -42.31 23.26
CA ALA A 12 18.03 -41.03 23.50
C ALA A 12 17.20 -39.91 22.83
N VAL A 13 16.71 -38.99 23.64
CA VAL A 13 16.08 -37.73 23.24
C VAL A 13 17.14 -36.86 22.55
N GLY A 14 17.04 -36.72 21.23
CA GLY A 14 17.85 -35.78 20.44
C GLY A 14 17.23 -34.39 20.48
N VAL A 15 17.87 -33.46 21.18
CA VAL A 15 17.60 -32.02 21.10
C VAL A 15 17.98 -31.56 19.69
N LEU A 16 16.99 -31.17 18.89
CA LEU A 16 17.20 -30.56 17.58
C LEU A 16 17.48 -29.07 17.78
N THR A 17 18.75 -28.69 17.89
CA THR A 17 19.18 -27.30 17.75
C THR A 17 18.98 -26.87 16.30
N ILE A 18 17.95 -26.07 16.03
CA ILE A 18 17.82 -25.36 14.76
C ILE A 18 18.85 -24.23 14.80
N ALA A 19 20.05 -24.50 14.27
CA ALA A 19 20.97 -23.44 13.90
C ALA A 19 20.33 -22.68 12.73
N ALA A 20 19.98 -21.41 12.96
CA ALA A 20 19.67 -20.48 11.88
C ALA A 20 20.92 -20.34 11.00
N GLY A 21 20.97 -21.13 9.93
CA GLY A 21 22.00 -21.01 8.91
C GLY A 21 21.81 -19.68 8.20
N SER A 22 22.64 -18.71 8.55
CA SER A 22 22.91 -17.53 7.74
C SER A 22 23.35 -18.02 6.37
N GLY A 23 22.43 -18.00 5.40
CA GLY A 23 22.73 -18.24 3.99
C GLY A 23 23.56 -17.09 3.45
N ALA A 24 24.83 -17.01 3.85
CA ALA A 24 25.82 -16.25 3.11
C ALA A 24 26.03 -17.01 1.79
N ALA A 25 25.38 -16.53 0.73
CA ALA A 25 25.73 -16.94 -0.61
C ALA A 25 27.20 -16.58 -0.84
N ALA A 26 28.08 -17.58 -0.75
CA ALA A 26 29.47 -17.45 -1.15
C ALA A 26 29.48 -17.12 -2.64
N GLY A 27 29.73 -15.85 -2.96
CA GLY A 27 29.88 -15.37 -4.32
C GLY A 27 31.03 -16.09 -5.02
N ASN A 28 30.70 -16.89 -6.03
CA ASN A 28 31.66 -17.47 -6.95
C ASN A 28 32.37 -16.33 -7.70
N SER A 29 33.69 -16.27 -7.59
CA SER A 29 34.57 -15.22 -8.11
C SER A 29 34.77 -15.30 -9.64
N ASN A 30 33.68 -15.21 -10.40
CA ASN A 30 33.72 -14.78 -11.79
C ASN A 30 33.43 -13.29 -11.80
N GLY A 31 34.46 -12.48 -12.08
CA GLY A 31 34.48 -11.01 -12.16
C GLY A 31 33.17 -10.36 -11.75
N ASN A 32 33.09 -9.91 -10.49
CA ASN A 32 31.90 -9.30 -9.91
C ASN A 32 31.36 -8.23 -10.87
N LYS A 33 30.27 -8.53 -11.60
CA LYS A 33 29.72 -7.61 -12.61
C LYS A 33 29.32 -6.25 -12.02
N LEU A 34 29.15 -6.20 -10.70
CA LEU A 34 28.87 -4.98 -9.97
C LEU A 34 30.13 -4.14 -9.69
N SER A 35 31.34 -4.67 -9.89
CA SER A 35 32.59 -3.92 -9.67
C SER A 35 32.82 -2.79 -10.67
N THR A 36 32.00 -2.71 -11.73
CA THR A 36 32.00 -1.60 -12.68
C THR A 36 30.97 -0.53 -12.33
N ILE A 37 30.26 -0.67 -11.21
CA ILE A 37 29.24 0.26 -10.75
C ILE A 37 29.87 1.08 -9.62
N ASP A 38 30.11 2.36 -9.86
CA ASP A 38 30.67 3.27 -8.84
C ASP A 38 29.62 3.68 -7.81
N HIS A 39 28.37 3.85 -8.24
CA HIS A 39 27.26 4.32 -7.40
C HIS A 39 25.96 3.59 -7.69
N VAL A 40 25.23 3.25 -6.63
CA VAL A 40 23.83 2.82 -6.69
C VAL A 40 23.01 3.89 -5.99
N VAL A 41 22.12 4.55 -6.75
CA VAL A 41 21.17 5.54 -6.22
C VAL A 41 19.78 4.92 -6.25
N VAL A 42 19.10 4.91 -5.11
CA VAL A 42 17.73 4.41 -4.97
C VAL A 42 16.83 5.60 -4.70
N ILE A 43 15.83 5.79 -5.57
CA ILE A 43 14.75 6.75 -5.39
C ILE A 43 13.49 5.93 -5.11
N TYR A 44 12.78 6.28 -4.04
CA TYR A 44 11.59 5.57 -3.60
C TYR A 44 10.39 6.52 -3.72
N GLU A 45 9.42 6.14 -4.54
CA GLU A 45 8.14 6.84 -4.72
C GLU A 45 7.02 5.97 -4.16
N GLU A 46 5.94 6.60 -3.70
CA GLU A 46 4.94 5.96 -2.85
C GLU A 46 3.51 6.26 -3.32
N ASN A 47 2.55 5.53 -2.75
CA ASN A 47 1.11 5.74 -2.86
C ASN A 47 0.46 5.54 -4.25
N HIS A 48 1.22 5.10 -5.25
CA HIS A 48 0.70 4.69 -6.55
C HIS A 48 1.07 3.23 -6.82
N SER A 49 0.13 2.47 -7.41
CA SER A 49 0.45 1.15 -7.95
C SER A 49 1.28 1.29 -9.23
N PHE A 50 2.06 0.27 -9.57
CA PHE A 50 2.85 0.28 -10.79
C PHE A 50 1.97 0.50 -12.04
N ASP A 51 0.86 -0.21 -12.15
CA ASP A 51 -0.04 -0.10 -13.30
C ASP A 51 -0.82 1.22 -13.37
N ASN A 52 -0.96 1.94 -12.26
CA ASN A 52 -1.57 3.27 -12.26
C ASN A 52 -0.74 4.29 -13.07
N LEU A 53 0.59 4.15 -13.10
CA LEU A 53 1.49 5.09 -13.80
C LEU A 53 2.17 4.46 -15.02
N TYR A 54 2.65 3.21 -14.90
CA TYR A 54 3.58 2.59 -15.83
C TYR A 54 3.01 1.36 -16.55
N GLY A 55 1.74 1.02 -16.31
CA GLY A 55 1.09 -0.14 -16.91
C GLY A 55 0.92 -0.06 -18.44
N GLY A 56 1.14 1.13 -19.04
CA GLY A 56 1.15 1.35 -20.48
C GLY A 56 2.53 1.36 -21.14
N TRP A 57 3.62 1.12 -20.38
CA TRP A 57 4.97 1.12 -20.94
C TRP A 57 5.17 -0.07 -21.89
N GLU A 58 5.97 0.09 -22.95
CA GLU A 58 6.22 -0.99 -23.90
C GLU A 58 6.80 -2.23 -23.20
N ARG A 59 6.23 -3.40 -23.50
CA ARG A 59 6.68 -4.73 -23.06
C ARG A 59 6.47 -5.01 -21.57
N VAL A 60 5.84 -4.11 -20.82
CA VAL A 60 5.31 -4.38 -19.48
C VAL A 60 4.11 -5.31 -19.58
N ARG A 61 4.00 -6.27 -18.66
CA ARG A 61 2.76 -7.03 -18.42
C ARG A 61 1.84 -6.18 -17.55
N GLY A 62 1.05 -5.32 -18.18
CA GLY A 62 0.34 -4.24 -17.50
C GLY A 62 -1.15 -4.22 -17.83
N LEU A 63 -1.68 -3.03 -18.10
CA LEU A 63 -3.13 -2.81 -18.28
C LEU A 63 -3.73 -3.66 -19.42
N GLY A 64 -2.95 -3.92 -20.48
CA GLY A 64 -3.38 -4.75 -21.61
C GLY A 64 -3.46 -6.25 -21.32
N ASP A 65 -2.84 -6.71 -20.23
CA ASP A 65 -2.80 -8.12 -19.83
C ASP A 65 -3.78 -8.45 -18.68
N ALA A 66 -4.44 -7.44 -18.12
CA ALA A 66 -5.39 -7.60 -17.02
C ALA A 66 -6.65 -8.35 -17.50
N ASP A 67 -6.95 -9.48 -16.86
CA ASP A 67 -8.15 -10.25 -17.20
C ASP A 67 -9.43 -9.67 -16.56
N ALA A 68 -10.58 -10.04 -17.12
CA ALA A 68 -11.88 -9.53 -16.69
C ALA A 68 -12.22 -9.84 -15.22
N ALA A 69 -11.74 -10.96 -14.68
CA ALA A 69 -12.09 -11.39 -13.33
C ALA A 69 -11.35 -10.57 -12.25
N HIS A 70 -10.15 -10.06 -12.56
CA HIS A 70 -9.36 -9.21 -11.68
C HIS A 70 -9.52 -7.70 -11.97
N THR A 71 -10.36 -7.33 -12.93
CA THR A 71 -10.72 -5.93 -13.22
C THR A 71 -12.12 -5.57 -12.71
N THR A 72 -13.05 -6.54 -12.66
CA THR A 72 -14.40 -6.33 -12.14
C THR A 72 -14.39 -6.18 -10.61
N GLN A 73 -14.84 -5.03 -10.10
CA GLN A 73 -14.86 -4.76 -8.65
C GLN A 73 -16.21 -5.12 -8.02
N LEU A 74 -16.19 -5.54 -6.76
CA LEU A 74 -17.37 -5.97 -6.01
C LEU A 74 -17.78 -4.97 -4.94
N GLY A 75 -19.09 -4.72 -4.83
CA GLY A 75 -19.74 -3.95 -3.76
C GLY A 75 -20.39 -4.84 -2.71
N GLN A 76 -20.56 -4.32 -1.49
CA GLN A 76 -21.18 -5.03 -0.39
C GLN A 76 -22.72 -5.08 -0.56
N THR A 77 -23.31 -6.29 -0.57
CA THR A 77 -24.77 -6.49 -0.66
C THR A 77 -25.41 -6.92 0.66
N GLY A 78 -24.58 -7.27 1.64
CA GLY A 78 -25.00 -7.73 2.95
C GLY A 78 -23.82 -7.85 3.90
N PRO A 79 -24.04 -8.31 5.14
CA PRO A 79 -23.00 -8.37 6.17
C PRO A 79 -21.72 -9.10 5.75
N THR A 80 -21.84 -10.11 4.89
CA THR A 80 -20.71 -10.93 4.40
C THR A 80 -20.82 -11.26 2.91
N THR A 81 -21.71 -10.59 2.17
CA THR A 81 -21.99 -10.88 0.77
C THR A 81 -21.60 -9.70 -0.10
N PHE A 82 -21.05 -10.02 -1.27
CA PHE A 82 -20.56 -9.05 -2.24
C PHE A 82 -21.05 -9.45 -3.63
N ALA A 83 -21.33 -8.48 -4.49
CA ALA A 83 -21.62 -8.72 -5.90
C ALA A 83 -20.98 -7.61 -6.76
N PRO A 84 -20.83 -7.79 -8.08
CA PRO A 84 -20.21 -6.78 -8.94
C PRO A 84 -20.88 -5.42 -8.81
N PHE A 85 -20.08 -4.36 -8.74
CA PHE A 85 -20.58 -3.02 -9.03
C PHE A 85 -21.04 -2.94 -10.49
N GLU A 86 -21.95 -2.02 -10.77
CA GLU A 86 -22.36 -1.62 -12.13
C GLU A 86 -21.72 -0.26 -12.49
N CYS A 87 -21.77 0.71 -11.56
CA CYS A 87 -21.10 2.00 -11.55
C CYS A 87 -20.05 2.13 -10.43
N LEU A 88 -19.04 2.95 -10.64
CA LEU A 88 -18.01 3.25 -9.65
C LEU A 88 -18.24 4.64 -9.07
N TYR A 89 -18.45 4.69 -7.78
CA TYR A 89 -18.52 5.94 -7.03
C TYR A 89 -17.14 6.64 -6.98
N MET A 90 -17.06 7.97 -6.96
CA MET A 90 -15.80 8.73 -6.85
C MET A 90 -15.84 9.74 -5.70
N ASP A 91 -14.83 9.72 -4.82
CA ASP A 91 -14.68 10.74 -3.76
C ASP A 91 -13.92 11.99 -4.21
N ASP A 92 -13.08 11.90 -5.25
CA ASP A 92 -12.28 13.04 -5.72
C ASP A 92 -13.18 14.20 -6.16
N VAL A 93 -12.92 15.41 -5.65
CA VAL A 93 -13.75 16.60 -5.91
C VAL A 93 -13.87 16.95 -7.40
N ASN A 94 -12.93 16.51 -8.25
CA ASN A 94 -12.95 16.74 -9.68
C ASN A 94 -13.62 15.61 -10.48
N LEU A 95 -13.89 14.46 -9.85
CA LEU A 95 -14.44 13.26 -10.50
C LEU A 95 -15.83 12.88 -9.97
N GLN A 96 -16.41 13.69 -9.08
CA GLN A 96 -17.77 13.48 -8.58
C GLN A 96 -18.82 13.74 -9.65
N ALA A 97 -19.86 12.91 -9.67
CA ALA A 97 -21.05 13.09 -10.50
C ALA A 97 -22.10 13.98 -9.82
N GLN A 98 -22.88 14.69 -10.63
CA GLN A 98 -23.96 15.56 -10.20
C GLN A 98 -25.06 14.78 -9.50
N SER A 99 -25.67 15.39 -8.48
CA SER A 99 -26.82 14.79 -7.80
C SER A 99 -27.69 15.83 -7.14
N ALA A 100 -28.85 15.42 -6.61
CA ALA A 100 -29.70 16.32 -5.84
C ALA A 100 -28.97 16.90 -4.61
N ALA A 101 -28.06 16.14 -3.99
CA ALA A 101 -27.29 16.58 -2.83
C ALA A 101 -26.01 17.34 -3.21
N ASN A 102 -25.50 17.14 -4.43
CA ASN A 102 -24.34 17.85 -4.98
C ASN A 102 -24.59 18.26 -6.44
N PRO A 103 -25.43 19.28 -6.70
CA PRO A 103 -25.82 19.67 -8.06
C PRO A 103 -24.70 20.37 -8.83
N THR A 104 -23.64 20.80 -8.14
CA THR A 104 -22.50 21.52 -8.71
C THR A 104 -21.29 20.62 -8.99
N ALA A 105 -21.43 19.30 -8.84
CA ALA A 105 -20.35 18.38 -9.17
C ALA A 105 -19.96 18.50 -10.66
N PRO A 106 -18.69 18.25 -11.00
CA PRO A 106 -18.15 18.53 -12.33
C PRO A 106 -18.64 17.58 -13.42
N LEU A 107 -18.98 16.33 -13.08
CA LEU A 107 -19.36 15.31 -14.07
C LEU A 107 -20.87 15.07 -14.10
N THR A 108 -21.39 14.75 -15.28
CA THR A 108 -22.80 14.36 -15.42
C THR A 108 -23.02 12.97 -14.84
N ASP A 109 -24.15 12.79 -14.15
CA ASP A 109 -24.61 11.46 -13.73
C ASP A 109 -25.08 10.65 -14.93
N THR A 110 -24.27 9.68 -15.34
CA THR A 110 -24.51 8.79 -16.49
C THR A 110 -24.73 7.35 -16.06
N CYS A 111 -24.61 7.06 -14.76
CA CYS A 111 -24.71 5.73 -14.17
C CYS A 111 -25.17 5.87 -12.71
N ASP A 112 -26.43 5.50 -12.42
CA ASP A 112 -27.10 5.76 -11.14
C ASP A 112 -27.42 4.49 -10.32
N ASN A 113 -27.10 3.32 -10.88
CA ASN A 113 -27.51 2.02 -10.35
C ASN A 113 -26.30 1.22 -9.87
N THR A 114 -26.25 0.83 -8.58
CA THR A 114 -25.43 -0.33 -8.18
C THR A 114 -25.85 -1.10 -6.93
N THR A 115 -25.51 -2.38 -6.99
CA THR A 115 -25.27 -3.35 -5.92
C THR A 115 -24.93 -2.76 -4.55
N GLY A 116 -25.86 -2.88 -3.60
CA GLY A 116 -25.67 -2.42 -2.21
C GLY A 116 -26.27 -1.05 -1.88
N GLY A 117 -26.65 -0.25 -2.90
CA GLY A 117 -27.35 1.03 -2.74
C GLY A 117 -27.18 1.95 -3.95
N SER A 118 -28.17 2.79 -4.26
CA SER A 118 -28.06 3.74 -5.38
C SER A 118 -27.22 4.97 -5.01
N PHE A 119 -26.35 5.37 -5.92
CA PHE A 119 -25.58 6.62 -5.87
C PHE A 119 -25.32 7.13 -7.29
N PRO A 120 -25.20 8.46 -7.47
CA PRO A 120 -24.85 9.09 -8.75
C PRO A 120 -23.41 8.73 -9.17
N SER A 121 -23.19 8.46 -10.45
CA SER A 121 -21.84 8.20 -10.97
C SER A 121 -21.71 8.55 -12.45
N HIS A 122 -20.47 8.84 -12.85
CA HIS A 122 -20.08 9.01 -14.24
C HIS A 122 -19.38 7.76 -14.81
N PHE A 123 -18.99 6.82 -13.94
CA PHE A 123 -18.06 5.74 -14.26
C PHE A 123 -18.75 4.39 -14.15
N THR A 124 -18.56 3.53 -15.13
CA THR A 124 -18.93 2.11 -15.05
C THR A 124 -17.88 1.32 -14.28
N ASN A 125 -18.18 0.08 -13.87
CA ASN A 125 -17.24 -0.85 -13.23
C ASN A 125 -16.13 -1.34 -14.18
N ALA A 126 -15.22 -0.42 -14.54
CA ALA A 126 -14.09 -0.66 -15.42
C ALA A 126 -12.96 0.37 -15.13
N PRO A 127 -11.70 0.05 -15.50
CA PRO A 127 -10.64 1.04 -15.52
C PRO A 127 -10.98 2.25 -16.40
N PHE A 128 -10.45 3.42 -16.03
CA PHE A 128 -10.62 4.66 -16.80
C PHE A 128 -9.32 5.48 -16.80
N ARG A 129 -9.15 6.34 -17.80
CA ARG A 129 -7.98 7.20 -17.89
C ARG A 129 -8.21 8.50 -17.11
N ILE A 130 -7.34 8.81 -16.17
CA ILE A 130 -7.43 10.03 -15.35
C ILE A 130 -7.23 11.28 -16.22
N ASP A 131 -6.37 11.21 -17.23
CA ASP A 131 -6.04 12.32 -18.15
C ASP A 131 -7.23 12.82 -18.98
N ASP A 132 -8.30 12.03 -19.09
CA ASP A 132 -9.54 12.46 -19.75
C ASP A 132 -10.30 13.53 -18.93
N TYR A 133 -9.98 13.65 -17.65
CA TYR A 133 -10.63 14.57 -16.70
C TYR A 133 -9.64 15.58 -16.09
N LEU A 134 -8.39 15.17 -15.88
CA LEU A 134 -7.35 15.92 -15.19
C LEU A 134 -6.06 15.91 -16.02
N GLY A 135 -5.76 17.02 -16.68
CA GLY A 135 -4.56 17.20 -17.47
C GLY A 135 -3.37 17.75 -16.68
N PRO A 136 -2.14 17.70 -17.22
CA PRO A 136 -0.92 18.14 -16.54
C PRO A 136 -0.91 19.65 -16.19
N ASP A 137 -1.66 20.48 -16.92
CA ASP A 137 -1.78 21.91 -16.64
C ASP A 137 -2.89 22.25 -15.63
N ASP A 138 -3.71 21.26 -15.24
CA ASP A 138 -4.77 21.48 -14.27
C ASP A 138 -4.22 21.71 -12.87
N THR A 139 -4.79 22.69 -12.19
CA THR A 139 -4.38 23.13 -10.86
C THR A 139 -5.05 22.33 -9.75
N THR A 140 -4.75 21.03 -9.70
CA THR A 140 -5.32 20.06 -8.76
C THR A 140 -4.28 19.37 -7.87
N CYS A 141 -3.01 19.76 -7.95
CA CYS A 141 -1.97 19.26 -7.07
C CYS A 141 -1.88 20.05 -5.75
N PRO A 142 -1.40 19.43 -4.67
CA PRO A 142 -1.05 20.15 -3.45
C PRO A 142 -0.05 21.28 -3.76
N PRO A 143 -0.26 22.51 -3.26
CA PRO A 143 0.65 23.62 -3.53
C PRO A 143 2.08 23.39 -3.00
N ASN A 144 2.25 22.49 -2.04
CA ASN A 144 3.54 21.99 -1.56
C ASN A 144 3.35 20.64 -0.84
N PRO A 145 4.43 19.87 -0.61
CA PRO A 145 4.35 18.55 0.04
C PRO A 145 3.74 18.55 1.44
N LEU A 146 3.90 19.64 2.22
CA LEU A 146 3.33 19.73 3.58
C LEU A 146 1.80 19.84 3.56
N GLN A 147 1.21 20.20 2.42
CA GLN A 147 -0.23 20.30 2.22
C GLN A 147 -0.82 19.09 1.47
N GLY A 148 -0.04 18.04 1.24
CA GLY A 148 -0.46 16.84 0.51
C GLY A 148 -1.80 16.27 0.98
N PHE A 149 -2.00 16.24 2.30
CA PHE A 149 -3.20 15.66 2.93
C PHE A 149 -4.15 16.71 3.52
N ALA A 150 -3.97 18.00 3.20
CA ALA A 150 -4.80 19.09 3.73
C ALA A 150 -6.22 19.11 3.11
N ARG A 151 -6.40 18.41 1.99
CA ARG A 151 -7.68 18.23 1.30
C ARG A 151 -7.92 16.73 1.13
N PRO A 152 -8.70 16.08 2.01
CA PRO A 152 -8.87 14.62 1.96
C PRO A 152 -9.46 14.14 0.63
N ASN A 153 -10.29 14.97 -0.01
CA ASN A 153 -10.94 14.62 -1.27
C ASN A 153 -10.28 15.26 -2.50
N GLY A 154 -9.02 15.71 -2.38
CA GLY A 154 -8.27 16.31 -3.49
C GLY A 154 -8.48 17.82 -3.61
N TRP A 155 -7.68 18.45 -4.47
CA TRP A 155 -7.76 19.89 -4.72
C TRP A 155 -8.65 20.15 -5.93
N LEU A 156 -9.66 21.00 -5.74
CA LEU A 156 -10.55 21.40 -6.83
C LEU A 156 -9.76 22.15 -7.90
N LYS A 157 -10.05 21.90 -9.18
CA LYS A 157 -9.46 22.62 -10.31
C LYS A 157 -9.55 24.14 -10.07
N GLY A 158 -8.42 24.83 -10.20
CA GLY A 158 -8.28 26.27 -9.92
C GLY A 158 -7.81 26.60 -8.51
N SER A 159 -7.67 25.63 -7.61
CA SER A 159 -7.30 25.87 -6.20
C SER A 159 -5.95 25.30 -5.76
N GLY A 160 -5.34 24.42 -6.57
CA GLY A 160 -4.05 23.79 -6.31
C GLY A 160 -2.91 24.32 -7.18
N ALA A 161 -1.81 23.56 -7.22
CA ALA A 161 -0.72 23.71 -8.17
C ALA A 161 -0.95 22.86 -9.44
N PRO A 162 -0.29 23.19 -10.57
CA PRO A 162 -0.37 22.39 -11.80
C PRO A 162 0.09 20.93 -11.60
N GLY A 163 -0.53 19.99 -12.31
CA GLY A 163 -0.04 18.62 -12.45
C GLY A 163 -1.09 17.51 -12.57
N GLY A 164 -2.39 17.83 -12.63
CA GLY A 164 -3.43 16.80 -12.83
C GLY A 164 -3.54 15.76 -11.69
N CYS A 165 -3.16 16.14 -10.48
CA CYS A 165 -3.22 15.25 -9.32
C CYS A 165 -4.65 14.93 -8.91
N THR A 166 -4.84 13.73 -8.37
CA THR A 166 -6.04 13.28 -7.68
C THR A 166 -5.81 13.28 -6.17
N ARG A 167 -6.85 12.97 -5.39
CA ARG A 167 -6.69 12.63 -3.97
C ARG A 167 -5.86 11.36 -3.78
N ASP A 168 -5.28 11.23 -2.59
CA ASP A 168 -4.56 10.01 -2.19
C ASP A 168 -5.52 8.82 -2.00
N ILE A 169 -5.04 7.60 -2.26
CA ILE A 169 -5.81 6.36 -2.10
C ILE A 169 -5.37 5.62 -0.83
N VAL A 170 -6.28 4.94 -0.14
CA VAL A 170 -5.91 4.12 1.03
C VAL A 170 -4.91 3.01 0.65
N HIS A 171 -3.87 2.88 1.47
CA HIS A 171 -2.80 1.88 1.33
C HIS A 171 -2.43 1.31 2.71
N ARG A 172 -3.43 0.93 3.50
CA ARG A 172 -3.25 0.40 4.86
C ARG A 172 -3.15 -1.12 4.88
N PHE A 173 -2.47 -1.66 5.89
CA PHE A 173 -2.05 -3.05 5.94
C PHE A 173 -3.19 -4.08 5.79
N TYR A 174 -4.29 -3.93 6.55
CA TYR A 174 -5.40 -4.89 6.48
C TYR A 174 -6.40 -4.56 5.38
N GLU A 175 -6.51 -3.29 5.01
CA GLU A 175 -7.28 -2.84 3.87
C GLU A 175 -6.75 -3.44 2.57
N GLU A 176 -5.44 -3.42 2.33
CA GLU A 176 -4.86 -4.06 1.14
C GLU A 176 -5.15 -5.56 1.11
N GLN A 177 -5.02 -6.27 2.23
CA GLN A 177 -5.35 -7.70 2.31
C GLN A 177 -6.83 -7.97 2.02
N PHE A 178 -7.73 -7.10 2.51
CA PHE A 178 -9.15 -7.16 2.20
C PHE A 178 -9.41 -6.93 0.71
N GLN A 179 -8.74 -5.94 0.11
CA GLN A 179 -8.88 -5.56 -1.30
C GLN A 179 -8.38 -6.68 -2.24
N LEU A 180 -7.22 -7.28 -1.92
CA LEU A 180 -6.64 -8.42 -2.62
C LEU A 180 -7.55 -9.65 -2.60
N ASN A 181 -8.34 -9.82 -1.54
CA ASN A 181 -9.39 -10.83 -1.42
C ASN A 181 -8.93 -12.25 -1.80
N GLY A 182 -7.79 -12.68 -1.24
CA GLY A 182 -7.21 -14.00 -1.51
C GLY A 182 -6.71 -14.18 -2.94
N GLY A 183 -6.30 -13.09 -3.61
CA GLY A 183 -5.80 -13.08 -4.98
C GLY A 183 -6.85 -12.75 -6.03
N GLN A 184 -8.13 -12.63 -5.66
CA GLN A 184 -9.20 -12.26 -6.58
C GLN A 184 -9.19 -10.79 -7.02
N GLN A 185 -8.46 -9.91 -6.31
CA GLN A 185 -8.20 -8.53 -6.72
C GLN A 185 -9.46 -7.71 -7.09
N ASN A 186 -10.57 -7.95 -6.38
CA ASN A 186 -11.89 -7.45 -6.76
C ASN A 186 -12.61 -6.70 -5.63
N ARG A 187 -11.88 -6.22 -4.61
CA ARG A 187 -12.45 -5.44 -3.50
C ARG A 187 -11.76 -4.09 -3.28
N TYR A 188 -11.00 -3.61 -4.26
CA TYR A 188 -10.30 -2.32 -4.16
C TYR A 188 -11.27 -1.17 -3.94
N VAL A 189 -12.34 -1.10 -4.73
CA VAL A 189 -13.30 0.01 -4.69
C VAL A 189 -14.11 0.04 -3.39
N VAL A 190 -14.66 -1.10 -2.97
CA VAL A 190 -15.53 -1.17 -1.78
C VAL A 190 -14.78 -0.83 -0.50
N GLN A 191 -13.48 -1.15 -0.44
CA GLN A 191 -12.61 -0.87 0.69
C GLN A 191 -11.59 0.23 0.36
N SER A 192 -12.02 1.25 -0.41
CA SER A 192 -11.26 2.46 -0.66
C SER A 192 -11.90 3.65 0.05
N ASP A 193 -11.08 4.59 0.52
CA ASP A 193 -11.52 5.91 0.95
C ASP A 193 -11.57 6.93 -0.20
N ALA A 194 -11.19 6.50 -1.40
CA ALA A 194 -11.31 7.24 -2.65
C ALA A 194 -12.34 6.63 -3.63
N GLY A 195 -13.02 5.55 -3.20
CA GLY A 195 -13.94 4.77 -4.03
C GLY A 195 -13.28 4.23 -5.31
N GLY A 196 -13.93 4.51 -6.43
CA GLY A 196 -13.60 4.10 -7.79
C GLY A 196 -12.29 4.65 -8.34
N LEU A 197 -11.69 5.67 -7.70
CA LEU A 197 -10.43 6.25 -8.16
C LEU A 197 -9.30 5.21 -8.25
N VAL A 198 -9.37 4.15 -7.44
CA VAL A 198 -8.43 3.02 -7.49
C VAL A 198 -8.39 2.29 -8.84
N MET A 199 -9.40 2.51 -9.69
CA MET A 199 -9.47 1.99 -11.07
C MET A 199 -8.95 2.99 -12.11
N GLY A 200 -8.53 4.18 -11.69
CA GLY A 200 -7.96 5.20 -12.55
C GLY A 200 -6.52 4.89 -12.93
N THR A 201 -6.14 5.23 -14.16
CA THR A 201 -4.76 5.09 -14.67
C THR A 201 -4.34 6.38 -15.38
N TYR A 202 -3.08 6.77 -15.23
CA TYR A 202 -2.48 7.82 -16.03
C TYR A 202 -1.97 7.28 -17.37
N ASP A 203 -1.97 8.12 -18.39
CA ASP A 203 -1.33 7.85 -19.67
C ASP A 203 0.18 7.79 -19.47
N THR A 204 0.72 6.57 -19.41
CA THR A 204 2.17 6.34 -19.26
C THR A 204 2.97 7.13 -20.30
N THR A 205 2.46 7.28 -21.53
CA THR A 205 3.19 7.95 -22.62
C THR A 205 3.23 9.47 -22.50
N ALA A 206 2.36 10.04 -21.67
CA ALA A 206 2.32 11.47 -21.36
C ALA A 206 3.18 11.84 -20.13
N LEU A 207 3.71 10.85 -19.41
CA LEU A 207 4.52 11.11 -18.22
C LEU A 207 5.87 11.75 -18.63
N PRO A 208 6.35 12.77 -17.89
CA PRO A 208 7.66 13.37 -18.14
C PRO A 208 8.81 12.36 -18.16
N ILE A 209 8.76 11.33 -17.30
CA ILE A 209 9.77 10.28 -17.26
C ILE A 209 9.74 9.39 -18.51
N TYR A 210 8.57 9.15 -19.08
CA TYR A 210 8.45 8.40 -20.32
C TYR A 210 9.07 9.18 -21.47
N HIS A 211 8.75 10.47 -21.60
CA HIS A 211 9.38 11.33 -22.60
C HIS A 211 10.89 11.35 -22.46
N TYR A 212 11.41 11.62 -21.25
CA TYR A 212 12.84 11.65 -20.98
C TYR A 212 13.56 10.35 -21.37
N LEU A 213 12.96 9.19 -21.07
CA LEU A 213 13.53 7.88 -21.39
C LEU A 213 13.29 7.43 -22.84
N HIS A 214 12.63 8.25 -23.67
CA HIS A 214 12.44 8.01 -25.11
C HIS A 214 13.09 9.07 -26.01
N GLU A 215 13.68 10.12 -25.43
CA GLU A 215 14.41 11.14 -26.17
C GLU A 215 15.71 10.59 -26.79
N SER A 216 16.13 11.16 -27.92
CA SER A 216 17.40 10.76 -28.56
C SER A 216 18.59 10.94 -27.60
N GLY A 217 19.28 9.84 -27.31
CA GLY A 217 20.45 9.86 -26.41
C GLY A 217 20.11 9.62 -24.93
N HIS A 218 18.87 9.23 -24.60
CA HIS A 218 18.47 8.83 -23.26
C HIS A 218 19.37 7.71 -22.69
N PRO A 219 19.53 7.62 -21.36
CA PRO A 219 20.28 6.53 -20.74
C PRO A 219 19.61 5.18 -21.01
N LYS A 220 20.42 4.12 -21.12
CA LYS A 220 19.88 2.75 -21.14
C LYS A 220 19.18 2.48 -19.80
N TYR A 221 17.96 1.98 -19.86
CA TYR A 221 17.16 1.65 -18.68
C TYR A 221 16.59 0.24 -18.78
N ALA A 222 16.12 -0.25 -17.65
CA ALA A 222 15.33 -1.46 -17.54
C ALA A 222 14.13 -1.17 -16.64
N ILE A 223 12.99 -1.78 -16.96
CA ILE A 223 11.78 -1.69 -16.16
C ILE A 223 11.52 -3.06 -15.54
N LEU A 224 11.07 -3.04 -14.29
CA LEU A 224 10.76 -4.23 -13.50
C LEU A 224 9.26 -4.28 -13.24
N ASP A 225 8.53 -4.98 -14.11
CA ASP A 225 7.07 -5.20 -14.06
C ASP A 225 6.69 -6.46 -13.25
N ASN A 226 7.64 -7.00 -12.49
CA ASN A 226 7.45 -8.13 -11.59
C ASN A 226 8.14 -7.88 -10.25
N PHE A 227 8.14 -6.60 -9.85
CA PHE A 227 8.65 -6.14 -8.57
C PHE A 227 7.47 -5.89 -7.64
N PHE A 228 7.54 -6.48 -6.44
CA PHE A 228 6.50 -6.34 -5.44
C PHE A 228 7.06 -5.61 -4.23
N GLN A 229 6.21 -4.82 -3.59
CA GLN A 229 6.52 -4.29 -2.27
C GLN A 229 6.82 -5.44 -1.28
N SER A 230 7.65 -5.16 -0.28
CA SER A 230 8.16 -6.21 0.63
C SER A 230 7.11 -6.72 1.60
N ALA A 231 6.14 -5.88 1.95
CA ALA A 231 5.02 -6.21 2.80
C ALA A 231 3.75 -5.49 2.32
N PHE A 232 2.58 -6.02 2.68
CA PHE A 232 1.32 -5.30 2.53
C PHE A 232 1.35 -3.96 3.30
N GLY A 233 0.43 -3.08 2.96
CA GLY A 233 0.25 -1.77 3.54
C GLY A 233 1.15 -0.70 2.92
N GLY A 234 1.34 0.36 3.70
CA GLY A 234 1.83 1.62 3.17
C GLY A 234 3.31 1.85 3.35
N SER A 235 3.68 3.08 3.06
CA SER A 235 4.99 3.68 3.24
C SER A 235 5.74 3.26 4.50
N PHE A 236 5.08 3.33 5.65
CA PHE A 236 5.73 3.11 6.93
C PHE A 236 6.41 1.74 7.01
N LEU A 237 5.69 0.65 6.71
CA LEU A 237 6.22 -0.69 6.84
C LEU A 237 7.23 -1.00 5.73
N ASN A 238 6.93 -0.60 4.49
CA ASN A 238 7.82 -0.87 3.36
C ASN A 238 9.15 -0.11 3.47
N HIS A 239 9.18 1.08 4.07
CA HIS A 239 10.44 1.74 4.44
C HIS A 239 11.26 0.95 5.47
N GLN A 240 10.62 0.31 6.46
CA GLN A 240 11.35 -0.55 7.41
C GLN A 240 11.96 -1.76 6.70
N TRP A 241 11.23 -2.35 5.76
CA TRP A 241 11.72 -3.47 4.96
C TRP A 241 12.84 -3.07 3.99
N LEU A 242 12.75 -1.89 3.37
CA LEU A 242 13.83 -1.37 2.53
C LEU A 242 15.15 -1.26 3.31
N ILE A 243 15.09 -0.82 4.57
CA ILE A 243 16.29 -0.54 5.37
C ILE A 243 16.77 -1.74 6.16
N ALA A 244 15.89 -2.58 6.69
CA ALA A 244 16.25 -3.65 7.62
C ALA A 244 15.79 -5.04 7.18
N ALA A 245 15.04 -5.16 6.07
CA ALA A 245 14.40 -6.40 5.64
C ALA A 245 13.62 -7.09 6.77
N ALA A 246 12.99 -6.29 7.64
CA ALA A 246 12.31 -6.76 8.83
C ALA A 246 11.16 -5.83 9.22
N SER A 247 10.07 -6.43 9.71
CA SER A 247 8.98 -5.69 10.33
C SER A 247 9.39 -5.20 11.73
N PRO A 248 9.11 -3.94 12.09
CA PRO A 248 9.42 -3.43 13.41
C PRO A 248 8.50 -4.06 14.46
N ILE A 249 9.01 -4.27 15.66
CA ILE A 249 8.26 -4.83 16.79
C ILE A 249 7.93 -3.71 17.77
N CYS A 250 6.73 -3.72 18.34
CA CYS A 250 6.29 -2.81 19.39
C CYS A 250 5.50 -3.59 20.44
N ASN A 251 6.14 -3.91 21.57
CA ASN A 251 5.51 -4.62 22.68
C ASN A 251 6.01 -4.12 24.05
N ALA A 252 5.54 -4.74 25.13
CA ALA A 252 5.94 -4.34 26.47
C ALA A 252 7.46 -4.45 26.72
N ALA A 253 8.15 -5.40 26.06
CA ALA A 253 9.58 -5.62 26.26
C ALA A 253 10.46 -4.48 25.68
N ASN A 254 9.95 -3.74 24.70
CA ASN A 254 10.65 -2.56 24.15
C ASN A 254 9.96 -1.23 24.49
N ASN A 255 9.14 -1.19 25.54
CA ASN A 255 8.46 0.01 26.02
C ASN A 255 7.52 0.64 24.97
N CYS A 256 6.82 -0.19 24.21
CA CYS A 256 5.78 0.26 23.30
C CYS A 256 4.72 1.11 24.03
N PRO A 257 4.35 2.29 23.51
CA PRO A 257 3.42 3.17 24.20
C PRO A 257 1.98 2.63 24.15
N ALA A 258 1.19 2.94 25.17
CA ALA A 258 -0.18 2.45 25.29
C ALA A 258 -1.12 2.87 24.14
N ASN A 259 -0.79 3.94 23.41
CA ASN A 259 -1.56 4.37 22.24
C ASN A 259 -1.19 3.62 20.94
N ALA A 260 -0.19 2.71 20.97
CA ALA A 260 0.08 1.77 19.88
C ALA A 260 -0.87 0.57 19.99
N THR A 261 -2.12 0.77 19.57
CA THR A 261 -3.14 -0.27 19.69
C THR A 261 -3.00 -1.35 18.62
N HIS A 262 -3.36 -2.59 18.96
CA HIS A 262 -3.57 -3.65 17.99
C HIS A 262 -4.81 -3.37 17.15
N SER A 263 -4.75 -3.78 15.88
CA SER A 263 -5.94 -3.79 15.04
C SER A 263 -6.96 -4.83 15.51
N VAL A 264 -8.24 -4.52 15.37
CA VAL A 264 -9.36 -5.45 15.61
C VAL A 264 -10.18 -5.49 14.34
N LEU A 265 -10.28 -6.66 13.75
CA LEU A 265 -10.86 -6.88 12.43
C LEU A 265 -12.27 -7.45 12.53
N ASP A 266 -13.15 -7.03 11.63
CA ASP A 266 -14.44 -7.66 11.45
C ASP A 266 -14.32 -9.05 10.81
N ARG A 267 -15.46 -9.75 10.72
CA ARG A 267 -15.55 -11.09 10.16
C ARG A 267 -15.17 -11.20 8.69
N ASN A 268 -15.09 -10.08 7.97
CA ASN A 268 -14.63 -10.04 6.59
C ASN A 268 -13.14 -9.70 6.47
N GLY A 269 -12.46 -9.42 7.59
CA GLY A 269 -11.04 -9.07 7.65
C GLY A 269 -10.74 -7.58 7.55
N SER A 270 -11.76 -6.70 7.58
CA SER A 270 -11.57 -5.24 7.56
C SER A 270 -11.37 -4.69 8.97
N ALA A 271 -10.47 -3.70 9.11
CA ALA A 271 -10.27 -2.96 10.35
C ALA A 271 -11.14 -1.67 10.42
N THR A 272 -11.87 -1.33 9.35
CA THR A 272 -12.62 -0.08 9.25
C THR A 272 -14.10 -0.30 9.55
N ALA A 273 -14.70 0.61 10.34
CA ALA A 273 -16.13 0.58 10.60
C ALA A 273 -16.95 0.92 9.35
N SER A 274 -16.42 1.79 8.49
CA SER A 274 -17.04 2.13 7.22
C SER A 274 -16.02 2.65 6.21
N SER A 275 -16.25 2.38 4.93
CA SER A 275 -15.45 2.90 3.80
C SER A 275 -16.37 3.53 2.75
N PRO A 276 -16.11 4.76 2.27
CA PRO A 276 -15.22 5.76 2.87
C PRO A 276 -15.67 6.16 4.29
N PRO A 277 -14.78 6.76 5.11
CA PRO A 277 -15.17 7.34 6.39
C PRO A 277 -16.26 8.40 6.23
N ALA A 278 -17.23 8.46 7.16
CA ALA A 278 -18.37 9.39 7.03
C ALA A 278 -17.97 10.87 6.83
N ALA A 279 -16.85 11.30 7.42
CA ALA A 279 -16.35 12.67 7.27
C ALA A 279 -15.73 12.98 5.90
N GLN A 280 -15.47 11.97 5.08
CA GLN A 280 -14.87 12.10 3.75
C GLN A 280 -15.89 11.87 2.64
N ARG A 281 -17.11 11.44 2.95
CA ARG A 281 -18.16 11.25 1.95
C ARG A 281 -18.70 12.59 1.46
N PRO A 282 -18.97 12.73 0.16
CA PRO A 282 -19.73 13.81 -0.42
C PRO A 282 -21.16 13.87 0.15
N PRO A 283 -21.80 15.03 0.02
CA PRO A 283 -23.18 15.20 0.43
C PRO A 283 -24.11 14.13 -0.17
N GLY A 284 -24.94 13.53 0.69
CA GLY A 284 -25.97 12.57 0.28
C GLY A 284 -25.50 11.13 0.08
N MET A 285 -24.21 10.82 0.30
CA MET A 285 -23.66 9.50 0.04
C MET A 285 -23.53 8.61 1.29
N GLY A 286 -23.96 7.35 1.17
CA GLY A 286 -23.76 6.29 2.16
C GLY A 286 -22.39 5.61 2.05
N PRO A 287 -22.01 4.72 2.97
CA PRO A 287 -20.78 3.95 2.83
C PRO A 287 -20.86 2.95 1.66
N LEU A 288 -19.74 2.70 0.99
CA LEU A 288 -19.56 1.53 0.11
C LEU A 288 -19.40 0.23 0.92
N TYR A 289 -18.72 0.33 2.06
CA TYR A 289 -18.57 -0.75 3.03
C TYR A 289 -19.04 -0.32 4.41
N LEU A 290 -19.87 -1.12 5.04
CA LEU A 290 -20.23 -1.02 6.45
C LEU A 290 -19.85 -2.32 7.15
N SER A 291 -19.03 -2.23 8.19
CA SER A 291 -18.64 -3.40 8.96
C SER A 291 -19.86 -4.10 9.56
N PRO A 292 -19.97 -5.43 9.45
CA PRO A 292 -21.00 -6.21 10.13
C PRO A 292 -20.73 -6.38 11.64
N ASP A 293 -19.55 -6.00 12.11
CA ASP A 293 -19.09 -6.12 13.48
C ASP A 293 -18.83 -4.74 14.11
N THR A 294 -18.87 -4.68 15.44
CA THR A 294 -18.57 -3.48 16.24
C THR A 294 -17.26 -3.64 17.02
N GLY A 295 -16.74 -2.56 17.59
CA GLY A 295 -15.52 -2.62 18.42
C GLY A 295 -14.24 -2.79 17.61
N LEU A 296 -14.28 -2.40 16.33
CA LEU A 296 -13.12 -2.42 15.46
C LEU A 296 -12.09 -1.37 15.88
N VAL A 297 -10.84 -1.68 15.57
CA VAL A 297 -9.69 -0.80 15.79
C VAL A 297 -8.82 -0.87 14.54
N ASN A 298 -8.62 0.25 13.88
CA ASN A 298 -7.63 0.38 12.80
C ASN A 298 -6.32 0.90 13.40
N GLY A 299 -5.62 0.00 14.08
CA GLY A 299 -4.46 0.30 14.89
C GLY A 299 -3.15 0.38 14.07
N PRO A 300 -2.09 0.95 14.66
CA PRO A 300 -0.75 0.91 14.07
C PRO A 300 -0.13 -0.50 14.06
N LEU A 301 -0.58 -1.39 14.95
CA LEU A 301 -0.05 -2.75 15.04
C LEU A 301 -0.95 -3.76 14.33
N THR A 302 -0.37 -4.91 13.97
CA THR A 302 -1.15 -6.11 13.62
C THR A 302 -2.17 -6.42 14.71
N GLN A 303 -3.21 -7.20 14.39
CA GLN A 303 -4.07 -7.79 15.42
C GLN A 303 -3.25 -8.62 16.40
N ALA A 304 -3.68 -8.69 17.67
CA ALA A 304 -3.04 -9.56 18.63
C ALA A 304 -3.27 -11.04 18.26
N CYS A 305 -2.31 -11.91 18.58
CA CYS A 305 -2.45 -13.35 18.37
C CYS A 305 -3.23 -14.02 19.52
N GLY A 306 -3.92 -15.12 19.22
CA GLY A 306 -4.52 -16.00 20.22
C GLY A 306 -5.79 -15.47 20.92
N LEU A 307 -6.35 -14.35 20.45
CA LEU A 307 -7.62 -13.84 20.94
C LEU A 307 -8.78 -14.48 20.17
N ALA A 308 -9.97 -14.52 20.79
CA ALA A 308 -11.19 -14.94 20.10
C ALA A 308 -11.56 -14.02 18.92
N THR A 309 -11.08 -12.77 18.95
CA THR A 309 -11.26 -11.78 17.88
C THR A 309 -10.18 -11.88 16.79
N THR A 310 -9.13 -12.68 16.98
CA THR A 310 -8.07 -12.85 15.99
C THR A 310 -8.63 -13.57 14.76
N ARG A 311 -8.51 -12.94 13.58
CA ARG A 311 -8.91 -13.53 12.30
C ARG A 311 -7.84 -14.49 11.80
N PRO A 312 -8.17 -15.78 11.64
CA PRO A 312 -7.22 -16.78 11.16
C PRO A 312 -6.81 -16.48 9.71
N GLY A 313 -5.58 -16.81 9.36
CA GLY A 313 -5.03 -16.60 8.01
C GLY A 313 -4.54 -15.18 7.73
N LEU A 314 -4.76 -14.23 8.64
CA LEU A 314 -4.21 -12.88 8.57
C LEU A 314 -3.08 -12.70 9.58
N ALA A 315 -2.10 -11.85 9.26
CA ALA A 315 -0.96 -11.61 10.14
C ALA A 315 -1.42 -11.17 11.54
N CYS A 316 -0.74 -11.64 12.59
CA CYS A 316 -0.97 -11.25 13.98
C CYS A 316 0.36 -11.09 14.71
N GLY A 317 0.31 -10.43 15.86
CA GLY A 317 1.44 -10.22 16.75
C GLY A 317 1.63 -8.74 17.08
N ASP A 318 2.88 -8.38 17.34
CA ASP A 318 3.27 -7.05 17.82
C ASP A 318 4.02 -6.25 16.75
N PHE A 319 3.71 -6.48 15.48
CA PHE A 319 4.39 -5.80 14.37
C PHE A 319 3.74 -4.45 14.11
N GLY A 320 4.55 -3.39 14.02
CA GLY A 320 4.10 -2.10 13.51
C GLY A 320 3.88 -2.18 12.00
N VAL A 321 2.67 -1.91 11.54
CA VAL A 321 2.26 -2.09 10.13
C VAL A 321 1.60 -0.87 9.49
N ASN A 322 0.99 0.02 10.29
CA ASN A 322 0.51 1.32 9.82
C ASN A 322 1.35 2.43 10.47
N THR A 323 1.22 3.66 9.97
CA THR A 323 2.05 4.81 10.34
C THR A 323 2.26 4.99 11.84
N MET A 324 3.52 4.87 12.26
CA MET A 324 4.03 5.21 13.59
C MET A 324 5.12 6.27 13.46
N GLN A 325 5.36 7.01 14.54
CA GLN A 325 6.36 8.07 14.57
C GLN A 325 7.67 7.61 15.22
N PRO A 326 8.84 8.08 14.75
CA PRO A 326 10.09 7.77 15.43
C PRO A 326 10.11 8.40 16.83
N THR A 327 10.79 7.76 17.77
CA THR A 327 10.98 8.32 19.13
C THR A 327 11.95 9.51 19.13
N TYR A 328 12.90 9.54 18.19
CA TYR A 328 13.88 10.63 18.03
C TYR A 328 13.47 11.61 16.93
N GLN A 329 13.94 12.86 17.02
CA GLN A 329 13.67 13.89 16.01
C GLN A 329 14.42 13.61 14.70
N PRO A 330 13.85 13.94 13.52
CA PRO A 330 12.54 14.58 13.32
C PRO A 330 11.37 13.61 13.59
N SER A 331 10.32 14.08 14.25
CA SER A 331 9.18 13.26 14.67
C SER A 331 7.86 14.03 14.64
N GLY A 332 6.79 13.41 14.13
CA GLY A 332 5.45 14.01 14.06
C GLY A 332 4.74 14.07 15.42
N LEU A 333 3.77 14.98 15.54
CA LEU A 333 2.97 15.15 16.76
C LEU A 333 1.77 14.20 16.87
N PHE A 334 1.53 13.38 15.83
CA PHE A 334 0.39 12.46 15.72
C PHE A 334 0.85 11.00 15.78
N GLY A 335 -0.06 10.07 16.03
CA GLY A 335 0.24 8.63 16.01
C GLY A 335 1.09 8.14 17.18
N ALA A 336 1.22 6.81 17.28
CA ALA A 336 2.02 6.18 18.32
C ALA A 336 3.53 6.29 18.01
N LYS A 337 4.35 6.38 19.07
CA LYS A 337 5.81 6.37 18.91
C LYS A 337 6.30 4.93 18.79
N LEU A 338 7.01 4.63 17.72
CA LEU A 338 7.72 3.36 17.58
C LEU A 338 9.02 3.42 18.41
N PRO A 339 9.22 2.49 19.36
CA PRO A 339 10.49 2.38 20.07
C PRO A 339 11.67 2.11 19.11
N PRO A 340 12.90 2.51 19.47
CA PRO A 340 14.07 2.23 18.64
C PRO A 340 14.21 0.73 18.33
N GLN A 341 14.42 0.42 17.06
CA GLN A 341 14.61 -0.96 16.58
C GLN A 341 16.11 -1.30 16.57
N THR A 342 16.43 -2.57 16.76
CA THR A 342 17.82 -3.06 16.86
C THR A 342 18.21 -4.02 15.74
N GLN A 343 17.33 -4.20 14.75
CA GLN A 343 17.61 -5.06 13.60
C GLN A 343 18.73 -4.45 12.75
N PRO A 344 19.69 -5.25 12.23
CA PRO A 344 20.73 -4.74 11.35
C PRO A 344 20.14 -4.08 10.12
N THR A 345 20.54 -2.83 9.87
CA THR A 345 20.17 -2.06 8.69
C THR A 345 21.08 -2.41 7.50
N ILE A 346 20.69 -2.00 6.30
CA ILE A 346 21.53 -2.09 5.10
C ILE A 346 22.86 -1.35 5.30
N GLY A 347 22.87 -0.25 6.06
CA GLY A 347 24.08 0.45 6.49
C GLY A 347 25.01 -0.44 7.32
N ASP A 348 24.46 -1.11 8.34
CA ASP A 348 25.23 -2.06 9.16
C ASP A 348 25.82 -3.20 8.32
N ARG A 349 25.03 -3.70 7.34
CA ARG A 349 25.48 -4.74 6.41
C ARG A 349 26.58 -4.24 5.48
N MET A 350 26.45 -3.04 4.92
CA MET A 350 27.47 -2.41 4.07
C MET A 350 28.76 -2.15 4.83
N THR A 351 28.68 -1.57 6.04
CA THR A 351 29.85 -1.41 6.93
C THR A 351 30.50 -2.75 7.26
N GLY A 352 29.71 -3.78 7.60
CA GLY A 352 30.23 -5.13 7.83
C GLY A 352 30.90 -5.75 6.60
N GLY A 353 30.46 -5.36 5.40
CA GLY A 353 31.05 -5.74 4.11
C GLY A 353 32.19 -4.84 3.64
N SER A 354 32.61 -3.84 4.43
CA SER A 354 33.59 -2.81 4.02
C SER A 354 33.19 -2.06 2.72
N VAL A 355 31.89 -1.82 2.55
CA VAL A 355 31.33 -0.98 1.48
C VAL A 355 31.05 0.41 2.07
N ASP A 356 31.65 1.44 1.48
CA ASP A 356 31.39 2.82 1.85
C ASP A 356 29.95 3.21 1.49
N TRP A 357 29.28 3.90 2.40
CA TRP A 357 27.91 4.34 2.19
C TRP A 357 27.63 5.67 2.89
N ALA A 358 26.64 6.38 2.36
CA ALA A 358 26.06 7.56 2.96
C ALA A 358 24.53 7.45 2.88
N TRP A 359 23.85 7.95 3.90
CA TRP A 359 22.40 8.07 3.92
C TRP A 359 22.03 9.53 4.01
N TYR A 360 21.21 9.97 3.07
CA TYR A 360 20.67 11.32 3.03
C TYR A 360 19.18 11.24 3.32
N SER A 361 18.74 12.01 4.32
CA SER A 361 17.32 12.16 4.65
C SER A 361 16.98 13.63 4.87
N GLY A 362 15.84 14.04 4.33
CA GLY A 362 15.49 15.45 4.16
C GLY A 362 15.32 15.74 2.67
N GLY A 363 14.40 16.64 2.31
CA GLY A 363 14.06 16.92 0.91
C GLY A 363 15.29 17.27 0.04
N TRP A 364 15.13 17.19 -1.28
CA TRP A 364 16.20 17.30 -2.29
C TRP A 364 17.25 18.40 -2.03
N SER A 365 16.82 19.55 -1.52
CA SER A 365 17.69 20.69 -1.17
C SER A 365 18.73 20.38 -0.07
N ASN A 366 18.42 19.47 0.86
CA ASN A 366 19.33 19.06 1.93
C ASN A 366 20.36 18.03 1.46
N ALA A 367 20.12 17.36 0.33
CA ALA A 367 21.04 16.39 -0.26
C ALA A 367 22.13 17.06 -1.12
N ASN A 368 22.01 18.37 -1.40
CA ASN A 368 22.89 19.09 -2.32
C ASN A 368 24.20 19.61 -1.69
N GLY A 369 24.48 19.25 -0.42
CA GLY A 369 25.67 19.67 0.33
C GLY A 369 25.49 20.99 1.05
#